data_AF-A0A3S5CDW3-F1
#
_entry.id   AF-A0A3S5CDW3-F1
#
_cell.length_a   1.000
_cell.length_b   1.000
_cell.length_c   1.000
_cell.angle_alpha   90.00
_cell.angle_beta   90.00
_cell.angle_gamma   90.00
#
_symmetry.space_group_name_H-M   'P 1'
#
loop_
_entity.id
_entity.type
_entity.pdbx_description
1 polymer ?
#
loop_
_entity_poly.entity_id
_entity_poly.type
_entity_poly.pdbx_seq_one_letter_code
_entity_poly.pdbx_strand_id
1 'polypeptide(L)'
;MINIISSESDRFSYEQREIALDSLVQLFLLPGFAAELYVNYDCDLYCASLFEETTGMVIRNAYPVAKLMGTHLLSLDALLAVIDTIEAHCSLGGHRNLSSTQLRQKQFKKQLIVSYRVLHTKIEHSSNQI
;
A
#
# COMPACT_ATOMS: atom_id res chain seq x y z
N MET A 1 0.54 -7.68 -6.18
CA MET A 1 0.95 -6.39 -6.78
C MET A 1 2.47 -6.31 -6.93
N ILE A 2 3.24 -6.42 -5.84
CA ILE A 2 4.73 -6.41 -5.87
C ILE A 2 5.31 -7.42 -6.87
N ASN A 3 4.84 -8.67 -6.86
CA ASN A 3 5.27 -9.70 -7.82
C ASN A 3 4.93 -9.39 -9.28
N ILE A 4 3.92 -8.57 -9.56
CA ILE A 4 3.59 -8.18 -10.94
C ILE A 4 4.62 -7.16 -11.43
N ILE A 5 4.92 -6.16 -10.61
CA ILE A 5 5.84 -5.05 -10.93
C ILE A 5 7.30 -5.52 -10.95
N SER A 6 7.71 -6.33 -9.96
CA SER A 6 9.10 -6.80 -9.79
C SER A 6 9.48 -7.97 -10.69
N SER A 7 8.49 -8.66 -11.27
CA SER A 7 8.77 -9.86 -12.06
C SER A 7 9.41 -9.51 -13.39
N GLU A 8 10.62 -9.97 -13.63
CA GLU A 8 11.22 -10.01 -14.97
C GLU A 8 10.65 -11.12 -15.85
N SER A 9 9.86 -12.04 -15.29
CA SER A 9 9.25 -13.14 -16.06
C SER A 9 8.22 -12.63 -17.07
N ASP A 10 8.14 -13.30 -18.24
CA ASP A 10 7.16 -13.04 -19.30
C ASP A 10 5.71 -13.38 -18.91
N ARG A 11 5.47 -13.75 -17.64
CA ARG A 11 4.12 -14.02 -17.12
C ARG A 11 3.22 -12.78 -17.12
N PHE A 12 3.81 -11.58 -17.09
CA PHE A 12 3.08 -10.32 -17.06
C PHE A 12 3.55 -9.40 -18.19
N SER A 13 2.60 -8.88 -18.97
CA SER A 13 2.89 -7.91 -20.03
C SER A 13 3.36 -6.58 -19.46
N TYR A 14 4.03 -5.77 -20.29
CA TYR A 14 4.47 -4.43 -19.89
C TYR A 14 3.28 -3.57 -19.40
N GLU A 15 2.17 -3.61 -20.11
CA GLU A 15 0.96 -2.84 -19.78
C GLU A 15 0.39 -3.27 -18.42
N GLN A 16 0.44 -4.55 -18.08
CA GLN A 16 0.01 -5.04 -16.77
C GLN A 16 0.91 -4.52 -15.64
N ARG A 17 2.22 -4.42 -15.89
CA ARG A 17 3.18 -3.84 -14.94
C ARG A 17 2.95 -2.35 -14.76
N GLU A 18 2.72 -1.64 -15.86
CA GLU A 18 2.41 -0.21 -15.87
C GLU A 18 1.12 0.10 -15.11
N ILE A 19 0.02 -0.62 -15.38
CA ILE A 19 -1.25 -0.47 -14.67
C ILE A 19 -1.12 -0.80 -13.17
N ALA A 20 -0.40 -1.87 -12.83
CA ALA A 20 -0.18 -2.25 -11.44
C ALA A 20 0.61 -1.18 -10.67
N LEU A 21 1.59 -0.57 -11.33
CA LEU A 21 2.42 0.47 -10.75
C LEU A 21 1.68 1.81 -10.66
N ASP A 22 0.92 2.19 -11.68
CA ASP A 22 0.05 3.38 -11.63
C ASP A 22 -0.96 3.28 -10.49
N SER A 23 -1.57 2.11 -10.31
CA SER A 23 -2.44 1.84 -9.16
C SER A 23 -1.73 2.01 -7.81
N LEU A 24 -0.46 1.62 -7.72
CA LEU A 24 0.35 1.82 -6.52
C LEU A 24 0.66 3.30 -6.28
N VAL A 25 0.99 4.07 -7.32
CA VAL A 25 1.18 5.52 -7.24
C VAL A 25 -0.07 6.18 -6.68
N GLN A 26 -1.24 5.82 -7.21
CA GLN A 26 -2.53 6.32 -6.73
C GLN A 26 -2.75 6.02 -5.24
N LEU A 27 -2.32 4.84 -4.75
CA LEU A 27 -2.38 4.51 -3.32
C LEU A 27 -1.44 5.38 -2.47
N PHE A 28 -0.22 5.63 -2.92
CA PHE A 28 0.70 6.51 -2.18
C PHE A 28 0.25 7.97 -2.14
N LEU A 29 -0.50 8.43 -3.13
CA LEU A 29 -1.12 9.75 -3.14
C LEU A 29 -2.34 9.86 -2.20
N LEU A 30 -2.89 8.74 -1.71
CA LEU A 30 -4.01 8.78 -0.76
C LEU A 30 -3.54 9.28 0.62
N PRO A 31 -4.11 10.37 1.15
CA PRO A 31 -3.73 10.88 2.47
C PRO A 31 -3.92 9.84 3.57
N GLY A 32 -2.87 9.61 4.36
CA GLY A 32 -2.89 8.66 5.47
C GLY A 32 -2.73 7.20 5.08
N PHE A 33 -2.50 6.89 3.80
CA PHE A 33 -2.26 5.52 3.34
C PHE A 33 -1.15 4.82 4.13
N ALA A 34 0.00 5.47 4.36
CA ALA A 34 1.10 4.88 5.13
C ALA A 34 0.68 4.50 6.56
N ALA A 35 -0.13 5.34 7.23
CA ALA A 35 -0.66 5.03 8.56
C ALA A 35 -1.66 3.87 8.52
N GLU A 36 -2.51 3.82 7.48
CA GLU A 36 -3.45 2.71 7.30
C GLU A 36 -2.75 1.40 6.97
N LEU A 37 -1.71 1.43 6.13
CA LEU A 37 -0.88 0.29 5.79
C LEU A 37 -0.21 -0.25 7.05
N TYR A 38 0.39 0.62 7.85
CA TYR A 38 1.04 0.26 9.12
C TYR A 38 0.06 -0.45 10.06
N VAL A 39 -1.10 0.16 10.29
CA VAL A 39 -2.12 -0.36 11.18
C VAL A 39 -2.66 -1.72 10.76
N ASN A 40 -2.73 -2.01 9.46
CA ASN A 40 -3.34 -3.24 8.95
C ASN A 40 -2.31 -4.35 8.65
N TYR A 41 -1.04 -4.01 8.39
CA TYR A 41 -0.05 -4.96 7.88
C TYR A 41 1.32 -4.88 8.56
N ASP A 42 1.84 -3.68 8.91
CA ASP A 42 3.23 -3.56 9.39
C ASP A 42 3.38 -3.43 10.91
N CYS A 43 2.29 -3.35 11.68
CA CYS A 43 2.38 -3.16 13.13
C CYS A 43 2.78 -4.42 13.94
N ASP A 44 2.99 -5.55 13.27
CA ASP A 44 3.46 -6.79 13.89
C ASP A 44 4.99 -6.92 13.79
N LEU A 45 5.65 -7.06 14.94
CA LEU A 45 7.11 -7.13 15.06
C LEU A 45 7.72 -8.38 14.41
N TYR A 46 6.93 -9.42 14.18
CA TYR A 46 7.41 -10.67 13.59
C TYR A 46 7.12 -10.79 12.09
N CYS A 47 6.45 -9.78 11.51
CA CYS A 47 6.12 -9.73 10.09
C CYS A 47 7.08 -8.79 9.35
N ALA A 48 7.37 -9.10 8.08
CA ALA A 48 8.09 -8.18 7.20
C ALA A 48 7.24 -6.92 6.96
N SER A 49 7.86 -5.74 6.95
CA SER A 49 7.18 -4.49 6.63
C SER A 49 6.80 -4.49 5.14
N LEU A 50 5.49 -4.51 4.87
CA LEU A 50 4.96 -4.39 3.53
C LEU A 50 5.32 -3.01 2.94
N PHE A 51 5.37 -1.97 3.77
CA PHE A 51 5.80 -0.65 3.33
C PHE A 51 7.25 -0.66 2.85
N GLU A 52 8.16 -1.27 3.62
CA GLU A 52 9.57 -1.41 3.25
C GLU A 52 9.75 -2.23 1.97
N GLU A 53 9.06 -3.36 1.85
CA GLU A 53 9.15 -4.21 0.67
C GLU A 53 8.64 -3.48 -0.59
N THR A 54 7.49 -2.81 -0.46
CA THR A 54 6.87 -2.06 -1.56
C THR A 54 7.76 -0.88 -1.97
N THR A 55 8.22 -0.08 -1.01
CA THR A 55 9.07 1.09 -1.27
C THR A 55 10.42 0.66 -1.82
N GLY A 56 11.00 -0.41 -1.30
CA GLY A 56 12.25 -0.98 -1.80
C GLY A 56 12.15 -1.47 -3.24
N MET A 57 11.04 -2.09 -3.62
CA MET A 57 10.75 -2.41 -5.02
C MET A 57 10.68 -1.15 -5.88
N VAL A 58 9.92 -0.14 -5.45
CA VAL A 58 9.74 1.11 -6.19
C VAL A 58 11.09 1.82 -6.39
N ILE A 59 11.95 1.87 -5.36
CA ILE A 59 13.31 2.44 -5.45
C ILE A 59 14.11 1.74 -6.53
N ARG A 60 14.15 0.40 -6.53
CA ARG A 60 14.87 -0.36 -7.56
C ARG A 60 14.32 -0.08 -8.95
N ASN A 61 13.00 0.01 -9.07
CA ASN A 61 12.35 0.29 -10.35
C ASN A 61 12.41 1.77 -10.75
N ALA A 62 12.76 2.72 -9.89
CA ALA A 62 12.95 4.12 -10.28
C ALA A 62 14.30 4.36 -11.00
N TYR A 63 15.25 3.43 -10.85
CA TYR A 63 16.58 3.55 -11.44
C TYR A 63 16.71 2.72 -12.73
N PRO A 64 16.68 3.35 -13.92
CA PRO A 64 16.85 2.65 -15.19
C PRO A 64 18.29 2.15 -15.36
N VAL A 65 18.48 0.84 -15.50
CA VAL A 65 19.82 0.24 -15.74
C VAL A 65 20.19 0.23 -17.23
N ALA A 66 19.21 0.13 -18.14
CA ALA A 66 19.47 0.02 -19.58
C ALA A 66 18.67 1.03 -20.41
N LYS A 67 17.33 0.94 -20.39
CA LYS A 67 16.44 1.81 -21.17
C LYS A 67 15.44 2.49 -20.25
N LEU A 68 15.21 3.78 -20.47
CA LEU A 68 14.16 4.53 -19.79
C LEU A 68 12.77 4.08 -20.30
N MET A 69 11.85 3.80 -19.37
CA MET A 69 10.51 3.28 -19.58
C MET A 69 9.53 4.05 -18.69
N GLY A 70 8.23 4.05 -19.04
CA GLY A 70 7.19 4.74 -18.27
C GLY A 70 7.11 4.26 -16.82
N THR A 71 7.38 2.98 -16.57
CA THR A 71 7.43 2.41 -15.23
C THR A 71 8.50 3.05 -14.33
N HIS A 72 9.61 3.54 -14.87
CA HIS A 72 10.62 4.24 -14.08
C HIS A 72 10.12 5.61 -13.60
N LEU A 73 9.38 6.32 -14.45
CA LEU A 73 8.76 7.61 -14.11
C LEU A 73 7.65 7.43 -13.08
N LEU A 74 6.77 6.44 -13.26
CA LEU A 74 5.75 6.11 -12.27
C LEU A 74 6.36 5.73 -10.92
N SER A 75 7.49 5.02 -10.92
CA SER A 75 8.19 4.70 -9.67
C SER A 75 8.78 5.94 -9.01
N LEU A 76 9.31 6.87 -9.79
CA LEU A 76 9.77 8.15 -9.26
C LEU A 76 8.62 8.95 -8.64
N ASP A 77 7.46 9.02 -9.31
CA ASP A 77 6.27 9.70 -8.79
C ASP A 77 5.80 9.08 -7.46
N ALA A 78 5.81 7.75 -7.36
CA ALA A 78 5.54 7.05 -6.11
C ALA A 78 6.52 7.45 -4.98
N LEU A 79 7.82 7.57 -5.27
CA LEU A 79 8.81 7.98 -4.26
C LEU A 79 8.60 9.43 -3.83
N LEU A 80 8.32 10.33 -4.77
CA LEU A 80 8.02 11.72 -4.46
C LEU A 80 6.78 11.83 -3.56
N ALA A 81 5.71 11.08 -3.87
CA ALA A 81 4.51 11.05 -3.02
C ALA A 81 4.82 10.57 -1.58
N VAL A 82 5.70 9.57 -1.43
CA VAL A 82 6.16 9.10 -0.11
C VAL A 82 6.96 10.19 0.62
N ILE A 83 7.86 10.88 -0.07
CA ILE A 83 8.66 11.99 0.50
C ILE A 83 7.76 13.13 0.93
N ASP A 84 6.84 13.58 0.07
CA ASP A 84 5.87 14.65 0.37
C ASP A 84 5.02 14.28 1.59
N THR A 85 4.64 13.01 1.70
CA THR A 85 3.92 12.51 2.87
C THR A 85 4.78 12.65 4.12
N ILE A 86 6.05 12.22 4.10
CA ILE A 86 6.96 12.35 5.25
C ILE A 86 7.17 13.84 5.61
N GLU A 87 7.43 14.68 4.62
CA GLU A 87 7.62 16.12 4.80
C GLU A 87 6.39 16.77 5.45
N ALA A 88 5.19 16.44 4.96
CA ALA A 88 3.94 16.93 5.54
C ALA A 88 3.81 16.54 7.02
N HIS A 89 4.18 15.31 7.40
CA HIS A 89 4.14 14.87 8.79
C HIS A 89 5.20 15.56 9.66
N CYS A 90 6.40 15.81 9.14
CA CYS A 90 7.45 16.54 9.84
C CYS A 90 7.13 18.04 10.01
N SER A 91 6.62 18.68 8.96
CA SER A 91 6.25 20.10 8.94
C SER A 91 5.05 20.41 9.85
N LEU A 92 4.18 19.41 10.08
CA LEU A 92 3.07 19.48 11.03
C LEU A 92 3.50 19.27 12.50
N GLY A 93 4.80 19.22 12.79
CA GLY A 93 5.43 19.05 14.11
C GLY A 93 5.09 20.09 15.20
N GLY A 94 4.00 20.85 15.05
CA GLY A 94 3.41 21.67 16.11
C GLY A 94 2.06 21.17 16.64
N HIS A 95 1.21 20.49 15.85
CA HIS A 95 -0.15 20.16 16.32
C HIS A 95 -0.82 19.12 15.40
N ARG A 96 -0.64 17.83 15.68
CA ARG A 96 -1.62 16.75 15.46
C ARG A 96 -1.00 15.41 15.89
N ASN A 97 -0.92 15.18 17.19
CA ASN A 97 -0.93 13.82 17.70
C ASN A 97 -2.32 13.23 17.36
N LEU A 98 -2.42 12.43 16.30
CA LEU A 98 -3.54 11.50 16.21
C LEU A 98 -3.34 10.53 17.36
N SER A 99 -4.09 10.71 18.45
CA SER A 99 -3.82 9.98 19.68
C SER A 99 -3.80 8.48 19.39
N SER A 100 -2.90 7.75 20.03
CA SER A 100 -2.85 6.27 19.96
C SER A 100 -4.24 5.65 20.19
N THR A 101 -5.11 6.30 20.97
CA THR A 101 -6.53 5.99 21.15
C THR A 101 -7.40 6.10 19.89
N GLN A 102 -7.18 7.10 19.03
CA GLN A 102 -7.91 7.24 17.76
C GLN A 102 -7.47 6.19 16.73
N LEU A 103 -6.18 5.86 16.68
CA LEU A 103 -5.67 4.75 15.86
C LEU A 103 -6.25 3.41 16.34
N ARG A 104 -6.30 3.18 17.66
CA ARG A 104 -6.95 2.00 18.25
C ARG A 104 -8.45 1.92 17.96
N GLN A 105 -9.16 3.05 17.98
CA GLN A 105 -10.58 3.08 17.60
C GLN A 105 -10.79 2.81 16.11
N LYS A 106 -9.93 3.34 15.23
CA LYS A 106 -9.95 3.02 13.80
C LYS A 106 -9.65 1.53 13.56
N GLN A 107 -8.67 0.96 14.26
CA GLN A 107 -8.39 -0.48 14.29
C GLN A 107 -9.61 -1.28 14.70
N PHE A 108 -10.24 -0.94 15.83
CA PHE A 108 -11.42 -1.66 16.32
C PHE A 108 -12.59 -1.61 15.33
N LYS A 109 -12.86 -0.44 14.74
CA LYS A 109 -13.89 -0.29 13.70
C LYS A 109 -13.56 -1.10 12.45
N LYS A 110 -12.31 -1.11 11.99
CA LYS A 110 -11.88 -1.96 10.86
C LYS A 110 -11.99 -3.45 11.19
N GLN A 111 -11.60 -3.89 12.38
CA GLN A 111 -11.72 -5.28 12.82
C GLN A 111 -13.17 -5.76 12.79
N LEU A 112 -14.10 -4.88 13.20
CA LEU A 112 -15.54 -5.13 13.11
C LEU A 112 -16.03 -5.22 11.66
N ILE A 113 -15.59 -4.31 10.77
CA ILE A 113 -15.98 -4.32 9.36
C ILE A 113 -15.45 -5.56 8.63
N VAL A 114 -14.18 -5.94 8.87
CA VAL A 114 -13.57 -7.15 8.30
C VAL A 114 -14.28 -8.40 8.82
N SER A 115 -14.51 -8.50 10.13
CA SER A 115 -15.27 -9.61 10.73
C SER A 115 -16.66 -9.73 10.13
N TYR A 116 -17.36 -8.60 9.93
CA TYR A 116 -18.68 -8.57 9.33
C TYR A 116 -18.66 -9.04 7.87
N ARG A 117 -17.71 -8.59 7.05
CA ARG A 117 -17.56 -9.05 5.65
C ARG A 117 -17.29 -10.56 5.56
N VAL A 118 -16.47 -11.10 6.47
CA VAL A 118 -16.17 -12.54 6.54
C VAL A 118 -17.41 -13.34 6.95
N LEU A 119 -18.18 -12.85 7.93
CA LEU A 119 -19.45 -13.47 8.32
C LEU A 119 -20.47 -13.43 7.18
N HIS A 120 -20.60 -12.29 6.50
CA HIS A 120 -21.53 -12.11 5.39
C HIS A 120 -21.25 -13.09 4.25
N THR A 121 -19.98 -13.23 3.85
CA THR A 121 -19.56 -14.19 2.80
C THR A 121 -19.80 -15.65 3.19
N LYS A 122 -19.65 -16.00 4.47
CA LYS A 122 -19.98 -17.34 4.99
C LYS A 122 -21.49 -17.63 4.98
N ILE A 123 -22.31 -16.62 5.30
CA ILE A 123 -23.78 -16.74 5.26
C ILE A 123 -24.24 -16.92 3.81
N GLU A 124 -23.75 -16.11 2.87
CA GLU A 124 -24.09 -16.24 1.44
C GLU A 124 -23.67 -17.61 0.86
N HIS A 125 -22.51 -18.13 1.24
CA HIS A 125 -22.07 -19.46 0.81
C HIS A 125 -22.90 -20.61 1.41
N SER A 126 -23.48 -20.43 2.60
CA SER A 126 -24.33 -21.45 3.24
C SER A 126 -25.75 -21.44 2.66
N SER A 127 -26.26 -20.28 2.25
CA SER A 127 -27.58 -20.16 1.61
C SER A 127 -27.62 -20.69 0.18
N ASN A 128 -26.49 -20.72 -0.53
CA ASN A 128 -26.37 -21.26 -1.89
C ASN A 128 -26.08 -22.78 -1.95
N GLN A 129 -26.03 -23.47 -0.81
CA GLN A 129 -25.83 -24.92 -0.72
C GLN A 129 -27.10 -25.70 -0.29
N ILE A 130 -28.25 -25.02 -0.22
CA ILE A 130 -29.59 -25.60 0.01
C ILE A 130 -30.39 -25.43 -1.28
#